data_AF-A0A4U0YSZ6-F1
#
_entry.id   AF-A0A4U0YSZ6-F1
#
_cell.length_a   1.000
_cell.length_b   1.000
_cell.length_c   1.000
_cell.angle_alpha   90.00
_cell.angle_beta   90.00
_cell.angle_gamma   90.00
#
_symmetry.space_group_name_H-M   'P 1'
#
loop_
_entity.id
_entity.type
_entity.pdbx_description
1 polymer ?
#
loop_
_entity_poly.entity_id
_entity_poly.type
_entity_poly.pdbx_seq_one_letter_code
_entity_poly.pdbx_strand_id
1 'polypeptide(L)'
;LAGFFCAIAGWVMIGRFGSVSPTASTGQLGNIQSITAVVIGGISLFGGRGSIVGMFFGALIVGVFEMGLRLVGTDPQWTFFL
;
A
#
# COMPACT_ATOMS: atom_id res chain seq x y z
N LEU A 1 5.86 -7.76 16.27
CA LEU A 1 5.03 -6.60 15.86
C LEU A 1 4.64 -6.68 14.39
N ALA A 2 5.58 -6.80 13.45
CA ALA A 2 5.27 -6.95 12.02
C ALA A 2 4.31 -8.11 11.71
N GLY A 3 4.50 -9.28 12.34
CA GLY A 3 3.60 -10.43 12.16
C GLY A 3 2.15 -10.18 12.59
N PHE A 4 1.93 -9.36 13.63
CA PHE A 4 0.58 -8.99 14.07
C PHE A 4 -0.12 -8.10 13.02
N PHE A 5 0.58 -7.09 12.51
CA PHE A 5 0.04 -6.23 11.44
C PHE A 5 -0.15 -6.99 10.12
N CYS A 6 0.74 -7.91 9.76
CA CYS A 6 0.56 -8.79 8.60
C CYS A 6 -0.68 -9.69 8.76
N ALA A 7 -0.91 -10.25 9.94
CA ALA A 7 -2.10 -11.08 10.19
C ALA A 7 -3.40 -10.28 10.02
N ILE A 8 -3.45 -9.05 10.57
CA ILE A 8 -4.60 -8.14 10.40
C ILE A 8 -4.78 -7.77 8.93
N ALA A 9 -3.71 -7.36 8.23
CA ALA A 9 -3.77 -6.98 6.83
C ALA A 9 -4.26 -8.15 5.94
N GLY A 10 -3.75 -9.36 6.18
CA GLY A 10 -4.19 -10.57 5.50
C GLY A 10 -5.67 -10.88 5.74
N TRP A 11 -6.14 -10.75 6.98
CA TRP A 11 -7.55 -10.95 7.32
C TRP A 11 -8.48 -9.97 6.61
N VAL A 12 -8.10 -8.69 6.53
CA VAL A 12 -8.84 -7.67 5.76
C VAL A 12 -8.85 -7.99 4.26
N MET A 13 -7.72 -8.43 3.70
CA MET A 13 -7.64 -8.81 2.27
C MET A 13 -8.54 -10.01 1.93
N ILE A 14 -8.65 -11.01 2.83
CA ILE A 14 -9.57 -12.15 2.67
C ILE A 14 -11.01 -11.64 2.53
N GLY A 15 -11.43 -10.70 3.38
CA GLY A 15 -12.76 -10.11 3.32
C GLY A 15 -13.03 -9.32 2.03
N ARG A 16 -12.00 -8.74 1.41
CA ARG A 16 -12.11 -7.94 0.19
C ARG A 16 -12.19 -8.78 -1.08
N PHE A 17 -11.36 -9.83 -1.20
CA PHE A 17 -11.21 -10.59 -2.45
C PHE A 17 -11.81 -12.00 -2.41
N GLY A 18 -12.27 -12.46 -1.25
CA GLY A 18 -12.82 -13.81 -1.05
C GLY A 18 -11.82 -14.95 -1.25
N SER A 19 -10.58 -14.63 -1.63
CA SER A 19 -9.48 -15.56 -1.87
C SER A 19 -8.15 -14.85 -1.62
N VAL A 20 -7.10 -15.62 -1.32
CA VAL A 20 -5.75 -15.09 -1.12
C VAL A 20 -4.87 -15.62 -2.24
N SER A 21 -4.41 -14.72 -3.10
CA SER A 21 -3.33 -15.01 -4.04
C SER A 21 -2.03 -14.42 -3.49
N PRO A 22 -0.96 -15.22 -3.29
CA PRO A 22 0.33 -14.70 -2.87
C PRO A 22 0.86 -13.61 -3.81
N THR A 23 0.60 -13.76 -5.12
CA THR A 23 1.03 -12.80 -6.14
C THR A 23 0.40 -11.42 -5.95
N ALA A 24 -0.80 -11.35 -5.38
CA ALA A 24 -1.52 -10.09 -5.16
C ALA A 24 -0.96 -9.27 -3.98
N SER A 25 -0.25 -9.90 -3.03
CA SER A 25 0.21 -9.24 -1.79
C SER A 25 1.72 -9.31 -1.54
N THR A 26 2.44 -10.23 -2.17
CA THR A 26 3.88 -10.49 -1.90
C THR A 26 4.79 -10.33 -3.11
N GLY A 27 4.27 -9.84 -4.24
CA GLY A 27 5.08 -9.54 -5.42
C GLY A 27 6.04 -8.37 -5.21
N GLN A 28 7.09 -8.29 -6.04
CA GLN A 28 8.08 -7.21 -6.04
C GLN A 28 7.44 -5.81 -6.08
N LEU A 29 6.33 -5.66 -6.82
CA LEU A 29 5.57 -4.43 -6.91
C LEU A 29 4.95 -4.00 -5.56
N GLY A 30 4.37 -4.93 -4.79
CA GLY A 30 3.75 -4.60 -3.50
C GLY A 30 4.75 -4.09 -2.47
N ASN A 31 5.97 -4.62 -2.47
CA ASN A 31 7.04 -4.12 -1.60
C ASN A 31 7.46 -2.70 -1.98
N ILE A 32 7.64 -2.41 -3.27
CA ILE A 32 8.02 -1.07 -3.74
C ILE A 32 6.90 -0.05 -3.46
N GLN A 33 5.65 -0.40 -3.77
CA GLN A 33 4.48 0.44 -3.46
C GLN A 33 4.36 0.74 -1.96
N SER A 34 4.65 -0.24 -1.09
CA SER A 34 4.63 -0.03 0.35
C SER A 34 5.68 0.99 0.80
N ILE A 35 6.86 1.00 0.18
CA ILE A 35 7.94 1.96 0.46
C ILE A 35 7.55 3.34 -0.08
N THR A 36 7.01 3.41 -1.29
CA THR A 36 6.55 4.67 -1.90
C THR A 36 5.48 5.34 -1.05
N ALA A 37 4.51 4.57 -0.55
CA ALA A 37 3.45 5.04 0.33
C ALA A 37 3.95 5.68 1.63
N VAL A 38 4.91 5.07 2.31
CA VAL A 38 5.46 5.64 3.55
C VAL A 38 6.34 6.87 3.32
N VAL A 39 7.03 6.94 2.17
CA VAL A 39 7.84 8.10 1.79
C VAL A 39 6.96 9.29 1.41
N ILE A 40 5.85 9.04 0.72
CA ILE A 40 4.80 10.06 0.48
C ILE A 40 4.28 10.60 1.82
N GLY A 41 4.13 9.73 2.83
CA GLY A 41 3.78 10.11 4.19
C GLY A 41 4.88 10.84 4.99
N GLY A 42 6.07 11.05 4.41
CA GLY A 42 7.15 11.82 5.00
C GLY A 42 8.19 11.01 5.79
N ILE A 43 8.25 9.69 5.63
CA ILE A 43 9.35 8.87 6.18
C ILE A 43 10.59 8.97 5.28
N SER A 44 11.76 9.16 5.90
CA SER A 44 13.06 9.16 5.21
C SER A 44 13.44 7.76 4.69
N LEU A 45 13.81 7.65 3.41
CA LEU A 45 14.37 6.43 2.80
C LEU A 45 15.69 5.98 3.46
N PHE A 46 16.47 6.94 3.95
CA PHE A 46 17.76 6.69 4.60
C PHE A 46 17.62 6.49 6.13
N GLY A 47 16.39 6.58 6.66
CA GLY A 47 16.12 6.45 8.08
C GLY A 47 16.41 7.71 8.90
N GLY A 48 16.13 7.64 10.21
CA GLY A 48 16.44 8.68 11.20
C GLY A 48 15.45 9.84 11.31
N ARG A 49 14.46 9.96 10.40
CA ARG A 49 13.45 11.05 10.40
C ARG A 49 12.12 10.58 9.82
N GLY A 50 11.02 10.98 10.46
CA GLY A 50 9.64 10.71 10.01
C GLY A 50 8.64 10.65 11.16
N SER A 51 7.35 10.57 10.82
CA SER A 51 6.26 10.39 11.78
C SER A 51 5.41 9.19 11.39
N ILE A 52 5.06 8.35 12.38
CA ILE A 52 4.15 7.20 12.20
C ILE A 52 2.79 7.68 11.68
N VAL A 53 2.29 8.81 12.19
CA VAL A 53 1.00 9.37 11.80
C VAL A 53 1.05 9.83 10.33
N GLY A 54 2.13 10.49 9.92
CA GLY A 54 2.34 10.90 8.53
C GLY A 54 2.37 9.70 7.57
N MET A 55 3.08 8.64 7.94
CA MET A 55 3.10 7.39 7.17
C MET A 55 1.70 6.77 7.01
N PHE A 56 0.91 6.74 8.08
CA PHE A 56 -0.43 6.15 8.03
C PHE A 56 -1.32 6.89 7.03
N PHE A 57 -1.31 8.22 7.07
CA PHE A 57 -2.03 9.03 6.08
C PHE A 57 -1.45 8.91 4.67
N GLY A 58 -0.13 8.82 4.52
CA GLY A 58 0.52 8.56 3.22
C GLY A 58 0.04 7.26 2.57
N ALA A 59 -0.01 6.17 3.33
CA ALA A 59 -0.53 4.89 2.87
C ALA A 59 -2.02 4.94 2.52
N LEU A 60 -2.82 5.67 3.30
CA LEU A 60 -4.24 5.86 3.03
C LEU A 60 -4.47 6.67 1.74
N ILE A 61 -3.71 7.74 1.55
CA ILE A 61 -3.77 8.58 0.34
C ILE A 61 -3.48 7.72 -0.90
N VAL A 62 -2.35 7.01 -0.91
CA VAL A 62 -1.97 6.13 -2.03
C VAL A 62 -3.07 5.11 -2.34
N GLY A 63 -3.60 4.43 -1.32
CA GLY A 63 -4.66 3.43 -1.52
C GLY A 63 -5.98 4.03 -2.05
N VAL A 64 -6.36 5.22 -1.59
CA VAL A 64 -7.56 5.93 -2.10
C VAL A 64 -7.36 6.38 -3.54
N PHE A 65 -6.17 6.86 -3.90
CA PHE A 65 -5.85 7.23 -5.28
C PHE A 65 -5.86 6.02 -6.21
N GLU A 66 -5.28 4.89 -5.81
CA GLU A 66 -5.31 3.65 -6.60
C GLU A 66 -6.76 3.19 -6.85
N MET A 67 -7.60 3.21 -5.80
CA MET A 67 -9.01 2.87 -5.93
C MET A 67 -9.78 3.88 -6.80
N GLY A 68 -9.54 5.18 -6.61
CA GLY A 68 -10.19 6.25 -7.37
C GLY A 68 -9.85 6.20 -8.86
N LEU A 69 -8.58 6.02 -9.20
CA LEU A 69 -8.12 5.87 -10.59
C LEU A 69 -8.76 4.65 -11.27
N ARG A 70 -8.86 3.52 -10.55
CA ARG A 70 -9.55 2.32 -11.04
C ARG A 70 -11.04 2.57 -11.31
N LEU A 71 -11.71 3.36 -10.48
CA LEU A 71 -13.13 3.70 -10.67
C LEU A 71 -13.37 4.67 -11.83
N VAL A 72 -12.45 5.61 -12.05
CA VAL A 72 -12.51 6.57 -13.17
C VAL A 72 -12.23 5.89 -14.51
N GLY A 73 -11.65 4.68 -14.50
CA GLY A 73 -11.33 3.94 -15.72
C GLY A 73 -10.11 4.48 -16.44
N THR A 74 -9.20 5.14 -15.72
CA THR A 74 -7.92 5.60 -16.29
C THR A 74 -7.05 4.41 -16.69
N ASP A 75 -6.17 4.61 -17.69
CA ASP A 75 -5.29 3.55 -18.19
C ASP A 75 -4.56 2.81 -17.06
N PRO A 76 -4.48 1.46 -17.11
CA PRO A 76 -3.81 0.64 -16.09
C PRO A 76 -2.35 1.04 -15.86
N GLN A 77 -1.72 1.67 -16.86
CA GLN A 77 -0.35 2.15 -16.77
C GLN A 77 -0.19 3.24 -15.69
N TRP A 78 -1.18 4.10 -15.47
CA TRP A 78 -1.11 5.11 -14.41
C TRP A 78 -1.20 4.49 -13.01
N THR A 79 -2.01 3.45 -12.84
CA THR A 79 -2.08 2.69 -11.59
C THR A 79 -0.86 1.82 -11.34
N PHE A 80 -0.07 1.50 -12.37
CA PHE A 80 1.14 0.71 -12.25
C PHE A 80 2.34 1.52 -11.72
N PHE A 81 2.39 2.82 -12.00
CA PHE A 81 3.47 3.72 -11.54
C PHE A 81 3.25 4.29 -10.13
N LEU A 82 2.07 4.06 -9.55
CA LEU A 82 1.67 4.51 -8.22
C LEU A 82 2.02 3.43 -7.19
#